data_AF-A0A964K555-F1
#
_entry.id   AF-A0A964K555-F1
#
_cell.length_a   1.000
_cell.length_b   1.000
_cell.length_c   1.000
_cell.angle_alpha   90.00
_cell.angle_beta   90.00
_cell.angle_gamma   90.00
#
_symmetry.space_group_name_H-M   'P 1'
#
loop_
_entity.id
_entity.type
_entity.pdbx_description
1 polymer ?
#
loop_
_entity_poly.entity_id
_entity_poly.type
_entity_poly.pdbx_seq_one_letter_code
_entity_poly.pdbx_strand_id
1 'polypeptide(L)'
;MRRRRDGLTRRRRRSREGPMPALYILVEEGQREFLAKLLVARIAVERGYDAIVGQQWLINYNLAKLPPGIVLAKGMNKAQASLFGRARACGHLVAANEEEAFALCDRREILRLCDPTSAASCNLVLAQSELHRDVLSERFDDPASRIAVVGNPRADLLRPEFNGLYEAERRAIAAEHGRFILLNTNFGSVNSHFGDCLEYFGVCVQTGVVDPTDPTDMATFAEWCDWETRNFAEVVRFLDDLKASGRRHKVIVRPHPSEKLDVWNEVAARRPGLAVIRSGNHVPWMLASDLLIHTGCTTGMEAFIAGRPAVSLCPGTTRWHDIYVSNRINPRVASGAEAVEFVRRVVDAGDVDPLRRNELDARAERFIAATDGPLAAERMVDALDRLRMPQMPDRPWMPLPGFVGAVTRTDMQVSKFTATVADVTNDLARLAACAGRFADIAVVPVGESLFHLSRQAPTAKYAAP
;
A
#
# COMPACT_ATOMS: atom_id res chain seq x y z
N MET A 1 -19.22 -28.43 11.73
CA MET A 1 -20.12 -29.17 10.81
C MET A 1 -20.00 -28.58 9.41
N ARG A 2 -19.88 -29.46 8.40
CA ARG A 2 -19.91 -29.26 6.93
C ARG A 2 -19.02 -28.15 6.31
N ARG A 3 -17.89 -28.63 5.77
CA ARG A 3 -17.10 -28.00 4.69
C ARG A 3 -18.02 -27.69 3.50
N ARG A 4 -18.09 -26.42 3.09
CA ARG A 4 -18.45 -26.04 1.73
C ARG A 4 -17.18 -25.65 0.99
N ARG A 5 -16.64 -26.61 0.25
CA ARG A 5 -15.83 -26.32 -0.94
C ARG A 5 -16.83 -25.95 -2.03
N ASP A 6 -17.30 -24.72 -2.05
CA ASP A 6 -18.04 -24.22 -3.22
C ASP A 6 -17.00 -23.68 -4.19
N GLY A 7 -16.91 -24.39 -5.32
CA GLY A 7 -15.92 -24.19 -6.35
C GLY A 7 -15.97 -22.79 -6.94
N LEU A 8 -14.79 -22.32 -7.30
CA LEU A 8 -14.56 -21.13 -8.11
C LEU A 8 -15.26 -21.32 -9.47
N THR A 9 -16.57 -21.07 -9.54
CA THR A 9 -17.29 -21.01 -10.81
C THR A 9 -16.77 -19.81 -11.58
N ARG A 10 -15.78 -20.07 -12.46
CA ARG A 10 -15.39 -19.20 -13.56
C ARG A 10 -16.66 -18.86 -14.35
N ARG A 11 -17.29 -17.72 -14.07
CA ARG A 11 -18.06 -17.02 -15.10
C ARG A 11 -17.04 -16.65 -16.17
N ARG A 12 -16.97 -17.43 -17.25
CA ARG A 12 -16.36 -17.00 -18.51
C ARG A 12 -17.12 -15.75 -18.97
N ARG A 13 -16.69 -14.58 -18.50
CA ARG A 13 -17.11 -13.30 -19.08
C ARG A 13 -16.61 -13.30 -20.52
N ARG A 14 -17.52 -13.05 -21.47
CA ARG A 14 -17.20 -12.94 -22.89
C ARG A 14 -16.00 -12.00 -23.05
N SER A 15 -14.90 -12.51 -23.58
CA SER A 15 -13.80 -11.69 -24.08
C SER A 15 -14.38 -10.70 -25.08
N ARG A 16 -14.02 -9.42 -24.98
CA ARG A 16 -14.27 -8.50 -26.09
C ARG A 16 -13.54 -9.06 -27.31
N GLU A 17 -14.28 -9.23 -28.41
CA GLU A 17 -13.68 -9.51 -29.71
C GLU A 17 -13.16 -8.16 -30.24
N GLY A 18 -11.86 -7.91 -30.03
CA GLY A 18 -11.18 -6.69 -30.46
C GLY A 18 -9.90 -6.43 -29.64
N PRO A 19 -8.91 -5.71 -30.18
CA PRO A 19 -7.70 -5.34 -29.43
C PRO A 19 -8.08 -4.47 -28.24
N MET A 20 -7.55 -4.75 -27.05
CA MET A 20 -7.75 -3.91 -25.86
C MET A 20 -6.80 -2.70 -25.91
N PRO A 21 -7.14 -1.58 -25.27
CA PRO A 21 -6.21 -0.45 -25.19
C PRO A 21 -4.97 -0.84 -24.37
N ALA A 22 -3.88 -0.11 -24.55
CA ALA A 22 -2.73 -0.24 -23.67
C ALA A 22 -3.06 0.27 -22.26
N LEU A 23 -2.50 -0.39 -21.24
CA LEU A 23 -2.58 0.02 -19.85
C LEU A 23 -1.19 0.46 -19.38
N TYR A 24 -1.03 1.76 -19.12
CA TYR A 24 0.19 2.36 -18.60
C TYR A 24 0.12 2.43 -17.08
N ILE A 25 0.88 1.59 -16.39
CA ILE A 25 0.85 1.45 -14.93
C ILE A 25 2.06 2.17 -14.33
N LEU A 26 1.80 3.27 -13.64
CA LEU A 26 2.84 4.11 -13.07
C LEU A 26 3.27 3.58 -11.70
N VAL A 27 4.58 3.46 -11.52
CA VAL A 27 5.21 3.08 -10.25
C VAL A 27 6.08 4.26 -9.78
N GLU A 28 5.77 4.78 -8.60
CA GLU A 28 6.60 5.73 -7.88
C GLU A 28 7.51 5.02 -6.89
N GLU A 29 6.98 4.14 -6.05
CA GLU A 29 7.70 3.56 -4.90
C GLU A 29 7.68 2.03 -4.96
N GLY A 30 8.79 1.48 -5.44
CA GLY A 30 8.96 0.06 -5.73
C GLY A 30 8.67 -0.85 -4.56
N GLN A 31 9.18 -0.48 -3.37
CA GLN A 31 9.07 -1.31 -2.18
C GLN A 31 7.62 -1.44 -1.69
N ARG A 32 6.76 -0.46 -2.01
CA ARG A 32 5.37 -0.42 -1.53
C ARG A 32 4.38 -1.02 -2.51
N GLU A 33 4.52 -0.73 -3.81
CA GLU A 33 3.43 -0.98 -4.76
C GLU A 33 3.80 -1.86 -5.96
N PHE A 34 5.08 -2.05 -6.28
CA PHE A 34 5.46 -2.66 -7.56
C PHE A 34 4.93 -4.08 -7.76
N LEU A 35 5.10 -4.95 -6.77
CA LEU A 35 4.61 -6.33 -6.84
C LEU A 35 3.07 -6.38 -7.01
N ALA A 36 2.36 -5.46 -6.37
CA ALA A 36 0.91 -5.34 -6.49
C ALA A 36 0.49 -4.82 -7.88
N LYS A 37 1.25 -3.87 -8.45
CA LYS A 37 1.07 -3.40 -9.83
C LYS A 37 1.36 -4.50 -10.86
N LEU A 38 2.33 -5.39 -10.62
CA LEU A 38 2.59 -6.55 -11.47
C LEU A 38 1.43 -7.55 -11.46
N LEU A 39 0.77 -7.74 -10.31
CA LEU A 39 -0.45 -8.55 -10.23
C LEU A 39 -1.58 -7.95 -11.09
N VAL A 40 -1.79 -6.63 -11.01
CA VAL A 40 -2.75 -5.90 -11.88
C VAL A 40 -2.38 -6.07 -13.36
N ALA A 41 -1.11 -5.83 -13.71
CA ALA A 41 -0.62 -5.92 -15.08
C ALA A 41 -0.87 -7.29 -15.69
N ARG A 42 -0.57 -8.36 -14.94
CA ARG A 42 -0.81 -9.73 -15.37
C ARG A 42 -2.28 -10.04 -15.61
N ILE A 43 -3.17 -9.63 -14.70
CA ILE A 43 -4.61 -9.82 -14.87
C ILE A 43 -5.09 -9.04 -16.11
N ALA A 44 -4.56 -7.84 -16.35
CA ALA A 44 -4.85 -7.06 -17.54
C ALA A 44 -4.38 -7.78 -18.82
N VAL A 45 -3.18 -8.36 -18.83
CA VAL A 45 -2.68 -9.18 -19.97
C VAL A 45 -3.56 -10.41 -20.22
N GLU A 46 -4.03 -11.08 -19.17
CA GLU A 46 -5.02 -12.15 -19.31
C GLU A 46 -6.37 -11.67 -19.86
N ARG A 47 -6.68 -10.38 -19.74
CA ARG A 47 -7.86 -9.74 -20.38
C ARG A 47 -7.58 -9.22 -21.78
N GLY A 48 -6.34 -9.31 -22.25
CA GLY A 48 -5.92 -8.93 -23.60
C GLY A 48 -5.31 -7.54 -23.71
N TYR A 49 -5.07 -6.84 -22.60
CA TYR A 49 -4.33 -5.58 -22.60
C TYR A 49 -2.86 -5.82 -22.94
N ASP A 50 -2.25 -4.87 -23.65
CA ASP A 50 -0.81 -4.63 -23.57
C ASP A 50 -0.54 -3.78 -22.31
N ALA A 51 0.21 -4.31 -21.35
CA ALA A 51 0.47 -3.63 -20.09
C ALA A 51 1.90 -3.09 -20.05
N ILE A 52 2.04 -1.78 -19.91
CA ILE A 52 3.32 -1.08 -19.83
C ILE A 52 3.48 -0.62 -18.39
N VAL A 53 4.38 -1.26 -17.65
CA VAL A 53 4.57 -1.04 -16.21
C VAL A 53 5.99 -0.61 -15.92
N GLY A 54 6.16 0.39 -15.08
CA GLY A 54 7.48 0.85 -14.68
C GLY A 54 7.48 2.23 -14.07
N GLN A 55 8.66 2.85 -14.06
CA GLN A 55 8.86 4.14 -13.41
C GLN A 55 7.94 5.23 -13.97
N GLN A 56 7.28 5.96 -13.08
CA GLN A 56 6.31 6.99 -13.49
C GLN A 56 6.95 8.12 -14.32
N TRP A 57 8.23 8.44 -14.10
CA TRP A 57 8.87 9.61 -14.72
C TRP A 57 9.06 9.43 -16.22
N LEU A 58 9.52 8.25 -16.66
CA LEU A 58 9.67 7.93 -18.07
C LEU A 58 8.33 7.83 -18.80
N ILE A 59 7.31 7.24 -18.16
CA ILE A 59 5.95 7.20 -18.72
C ILE A 59 5.42 8.64 -18.89
N ASN A 60 5.54 9.46 -17.84
CA ASN A 60 5.10 10.85 -17.85
C ASN A 60 5.82 11.69 -18.92
N TYR A 61 7.13 11.47 -19.11
CA TYR A 61 7.90 12.14 -20.16
C TYR A 61 7.43 11.75 -21.57
N ASN A 62 7.04 10.49 -21.73
CA ASN A 62 6.66 9.91 -23.02
C ASN A 62 5.17 9.96 -23.35
N LEU A 63 4.27 10.53 -22.53
CA LEU A 63 2.81 10.54 -22.79
C LEU A 63 2.43 10.87 -24.26
N ALA A 64 2.98 11.94 -24.84
CA ALA A 64 2.70 12.32 -26.23
C ALA A 64 3.26 11.35 -27.30
N LYS A 65 4.15 10.43 -26.89
CA LYS A 65 4.81 9.42 -27.73
C LYS A 65 4.34 8.00 -27.39
N LEU A 66 3.30 7.88 -26.57
CA LEU A 66 2.63 6.63 -26.27
C LEU A 66 1.30 6.60 -27.05
N PRO A 67 0.94 5.47 -27.68
CA PRO A 67 -0.41 5.34 -28.25
C PRO A 67 -1.49 5.62 -27.20
N PRO A 68 -2.63 6.23 -27.57
CA PRO A 68 -3.75 6.43 -26.66
C PRO A 68 -4.11 5.13 -25.92
N GLY A 69 -4.32 5.25 -24.61
CA GLY A 69 -4.58 4.12 -23.73
C GLY A 69 -5.04 4.61 -22.35
N ILE A 70 -5.00 3.73 -21.36
CA ILE A 70 -5.39 4.06 -19.98
C ILE A 70 -4.13 4.26 -19.14
N VAL A 71 -3.98 5.44 -18.54
CA VAL A 71 -2.95 5.73 -17.55
C VAL A 71 -3.50 5.40 -16.17
N LEU A 72 -2.96 4.37 -15.53
CA LEU A 72 -3.24 4.00 -14.14
C LEU A 72 -2.23 4.72 -13.23
N ALA A 73 -2.68 5.84 -12.67
CA ALA A 73 -1.90 6.65 -11.75
C ALA A 73 -1.93 6.11 -10.32
N LYS A 74 -0.88 6.44 -9.56
CA LYS A 74 -0.67 6.07 -8.16
C LYS A 74 -1.41 6.96 -7.14
N GLY A 75 -1.97 8.08 -7.59
CA GLY A 75 -2.51 9.11 -6.70
C GLY A 75 -3.39 10.11 -7.41
N MET A 76 -4.06 10.98 -6.64
CA MET A 76 -4.94 12.06 -7.07
C MET A 76 -4.64 13.39 -6.37
N ASN A 77 -3.54 13.48 -5.64
CA ASN A 77 -3.13 14.71 -4.98
C ASN A 77 -2.70 15.79 -5.99
N LYS A 78 -2.49 17.03 -5.51
CA LYS A 78 -2.15 18.19 -6.35
C LYS A 78 -0.95 17.98 -7.27
N ALA A 79 0.03 17.17 -6.86
CA ALA A 79 1.20 16.88 -7.70
C ALA A 79 0.84 16.07 -8.96
N GLN A 80 -0.31 15.39 -8.98
CA GLN A 80 -0.79 14.59 -10.11
C GLN A 80 -1.58 15.42 -11.14
N ALA A 81 -2.01 16.64 -10.81
CA ALA A 81 -2.86 17.46 -11.68
C ALA A 81 -2.22 17.71 -13.06
N SER A 82 -0.92 18.03 -13.08
CA SER A 82 -0.17 18.25 -14.32
C SER A 82 -0.05 16.97 -15.16
N LEU A 83 0.24 15.83 -14.52
CA LEU A 83 0.27 14.52 -15.18
C LEU A 83 -1.08 14.21 -15.83
N PHE A 84 -2.18 14.43 -15.12
CA PHE A 84 -3.52 14.08 -15.58
C PHE A 84 -3.93 14.97 -16.76
N GLY A 85 -3.73 16.29 -16.64
CA GLY A 85 -4.01 17.23 -17.72
C GLY A 85 -3.23 16.90 -18.99
N ARG A 86 -1.93 16.58 -18.86
CA ARG A 86 -1.09 16.17 -19.99
C ARG A 86 -1.53 14.83 -20.60
N ALA A 87 -1.84 13.84 -19.78
CA ALA A 87 -2.32 12.54 -20.26
C ALA A 87 -3.62 12.69 -21.06
N ARG A 88 -4.56 13.49 -20.56
CA ARG A 88 -5.82 13.81 -21.23
C ARG A 88 -5.59 14.55 -22.56
N ALA A 89 -4.69 15.53 -22.58
CA ALA A 89 -4.34 16.26 -23.80
C ALA A 89 -3.70 15.37 -24.88
N CYS A 90 -3.03 14.28 -24.48
CA CYS A 90 -2.46 13.29 -25.40
C CYS A 90 -3.46 12.18 -25.79
N GLY A 91 -4.74 12.29 -25.40
CA GLY A 91 -5.79 11.33 -25.75
C GLY A 91 -5.86 10.09 -24.86
N HIS A 92 -5.12 10.05 -23.74
CA HIS A 92 -5.26 8.98 -22.76
C HIS A 92 -6.49 9.17 -21.87
N LEU A 93 -7.04 8.06 -21.40
CA LEU A 93 -7.93 8.05 -20.24
C LEU A 93 -7.09 7.91 -18.97
N VAL A 94 -7.54 8.51 -17.87
CA VAL A 94 -6.83 8.44 -16.59
C VAL A 94 -7.69 7.69 -15.58
N ALA A 95 -7.11 6.65 -14.97
CA ALA A 95 -7.66 6.02 -13.79
C ALA A 95 -6.68 6.17 -12.62
N ALA A 96 -7.17 6.25 -11.39
CA ALA A 96 -6.32 6.48 -10.24
C ALA A 96 -6.76 5.67 -9.02
N ASN A 97 -5.78 5.04 -8.36
CA ASN A 97 -5.93 4.41 -7.04
C ASN A 97 -4.93 5.12 -6.13
N GLU A 98 -5.41 5.86 -5.13
CA GLU A 98 -4.56 6.71 -4.27
C GLU A 98 -3.78 5.88 -3.25
N GLU A 99 -2.51 5.61 -3.53
CA GLU A 99 -1.66 4.72 -2.74
C GLU A 99 -1.35 5.28 -1.34
N GLU A 100 -1.35 6.59 -1.17
CA GLU A 100 -1.18 7.22 0.15
C GLU A 100 -2.45 7.14 1.01
N ALA A 101 -3.60 6.81 0.43
CA ALA A 101 -4.84 6.59 1.17
C ALA A 101 -4.95 5.16 1.74
N PHE A 102 -3.95 4.30 1.53
CA PHE A 102 -3.97 2.93 2.02
C PHE A 102 -4.02 2.88 3.55
N ALA A 103 -5.10 2.30 4.08
CA ALA A 103 -5.48 2.27 5.50
C ALA A 103 -6.00 3.59 6.10
N LEU A 104 -6.24 4.65 5.33
CA LEU A 104 -6.88 5.86 5.86
C LEU A 104 -8.40 5.68 5.99
N CYS A 105 -8.97 6.16 7.10
CA CYS A 105 -10.41 6.27 7.30
C CYS A 105 -10.89 7.63 7.80
N ASP A 106 -9.98 8.56 8.12
CA ASP A 106 -10.37 9.92 8.43
C ASP A 106 -10.77 10.70 7.16
N ARG A 107 -11.92 11.36 7.24
CA ARG A 107 -12.51 12.10 6.12
C ARG A 107 -11.63 13.27 5.67
N ARG A 108 -11.04 14.03 6.60
CA ARG A 108 -10.19 15.20 6.29
C ARG A 108 -8.96 14.73 5.53
N GLU A 109 -8.29 13.68 6.01
CA GLU A 109 -7.09 13.16 5.36
C GLU A 109 -7.36 12.54 3.98
N ILE A 110 -8.48 11.82 3.81
CA ILE A 110 -8.89 11.31 2.48
C ILE A 110 -9.15 12.46 1.51
N LEU A 111 -9.91 13.48 1.91
CA LEU A 111 -10.22 14.63 1.04
C LEU A 111 -9.01 15.50 0.70
N ARG A 112 -8.00 15.51 1.56
CA ARG A 112 -6.72 16.20 1.35
C ARG A 112 -5.91 15.57 0.22
N LEU A 113 -6.03 14.25 0.04
CA LEU A 113 -5.34 13.50 -1.02
C LEU A 113 -6.06 13.58 -2.38
N CYS A 114 -7.27 14.13 -2.44
CA CYS A 114 -8.03 14.28 -3.68
C CYS A 114 -8.11 15.76 -4.11
N ASP A 115 -7.17 16.18 -4.94
CA ASP A 115 -7.15 17.54 -5.48
C ASP A 115 -8.28 17.75 -6.51
N PRO A 116 -9.02 18.87 -6.46
CA PRO A 116 -10.13 19.13 -7.40
C PRO A 116 -9.74 19.12 -8.89
N THR A 117 -8.54 19.59 -9.22
CA THR A 117 -8.06 19.61 -10.62
C THR A 117 -7.78 18.19 -11.12
N SER A 118 -7.17 17.38 -10.26
CA SER A 118 -6.94 15.95 -10.52
C SER A 118 -8.25 15.18 -10.61
N ALA A 119 -9.21 15.43 -9.71
CA ALA A 119 -10.54 14.82 -9.73
C ALA A 119 -11.28 15.13 -11.05
N ALA A 120 -11.28 16.39 -11.49
CA ALA A 120 -11.90 16.80 -12.75
C ALA A 120 -11.31 16.06 -13.97
N SER A 121 -10.00 15.83 -13.96
CA SER A 121 -9.26 15.19 -15.06
C SER A 121 -9.25 13.65 -15.01
N CYS A 122 -9.66 13.04 -13.90
CA CYS A 122 -9.64 11.59 -13.69
C CYS A 122 -10.90 10.92 -14.26
N ASN A 123 -10.77 10.02 -15.23
CA ASN A 123 -11.93 9.31 -15.79
C ASN A 123 -12.56 8.32 -14.82
N LEU A 124 -11.73 7.64 -14.02
CA LEU A 124 -12.21 6.62 -13.09
C LEU A 124 -11.35 6.59 -11.82
N VAL A 125 -11.99 6.85 -10.69
CA VAL A 125 -11.41 6.65 -9.37
C VAL A 125 -11.63 5.20 -8.96
N LEU A 126 -10.55 4.57 -8.54
CA LEU A 126 -10.50 3.21 -8.03
C LEU A 126 -10.46 3.31 -6.51
N ALA A 127 -11.63 3.41 -5.88
CA ALA A 127 -11.77 3.55 -4.45
C ALA A 127 -11.39 2.23 -3.73
N GLN A 128 -10.77 2.39 -2.56
CA GLN A 128 -10.23 1.25 -1.80
C GLN A 128 -11.27 0.58 -0.90
N SER A 129 -12.38 1.26 -0.63
CA SER A 129 -13.46 0.77 0.22
C SER A 129 -14.73 1.58 -0.02
N GLU A 130 -15.83 1.12 0.57
CA GLU A 130 -17.11 1.82 0.56
C GLU A 130 -16.98 3.20 1.23
N LEU A 131 -16.31 3.29 2.38
CA LEU A 131 -16.03 4.58 3.03
C LEU A 131 -15.24 5.52 2.12
N HIS A 132 -14.21 5.01 1.43
CA HIS A 132 -13.40 5.83 0.55
C HIS A 132 -14.24 6.40 -0.61
N ARG A 133 -15.13 5.59 -1.20
CA ARG A 133 -16.08 6.08 -2.21
C ARG A 133 -17.01 7.13 -1.62
N ASP A 134 -17.61 6.89 -0.46
CA ASP A 134 -18.57 7.81 0.16
C ASP A 134 -17.94 9.19 0.38
N VAL A 135 -16.71 9.22 0.93
CA VAL A 135 -15.96 10.48 1.15
C VAL A 135 -15.58 11.15 -0.16
N LEU A 136 -15.05 10.41 -1.14
CA LEU A 136 -14.65 10.99 -2.42
C LEU A 136 -15.83 11.47 -3.26
N SER A 137 -17.03 10.92 -3.07
CA SER A 137 -18.23 11.32 -3.80
C SER A 137 -18.53 12.81 -3.68
N GLU A 138 -18.07 13.47 -2.61
CA GLU A 138 -18.17 14.91 -2.43
C GLU A 138 -17.37 15.74 -3.45
N ARG A 139 -16.46 15.12 -4.19
CA ARG A 139 -15.61 15.76 -5.21
C ARG A 139 -16.12 15.57 -6.64
N PHE A 140 -17.25 14.86 -6.84
CA PHE A 140 -17.76 14.52 -8.17
C PHE A 140 -19.27 14.76 -8.26
N ASP A 141 -19.71 15.35 -9.37
CA ASP A 141 -21.15 15.56 -9.63
C ASP A 141 -21.90 14.26 -9.94
N ASP A 142 -21.22 13.29 -10.58
CA ASP A 142 -21.74 11.94 -10.84
C ASP A 142 -20.77 10.87 -10.32
N PRO A 143 -20.74 10.61 -9.00
CA PRO A 143 -19.84 9.63 -8.39
C PRO A 143 -20.08 8.20 -8.91
N ALA A 144 -21.32 7.85 -9.27
CA ALA A 144 -21.67 6.48 -9.63
C ALA A 144 -21.01 6.01 -10.93
N SER A 145 -20.83 6.91 -11.91
CA SER A 145 -20.09 6.60 -13.14
C SER A 145 -18.57 6.79 -13.01
N ARG A 146 -18.12 7.56 -12.01
CA ARG A 146 -16.72 7.99 -11.86
C ARG A 146 -15.94 7.26 -10.79
N ILE A 147 -16.58 6.55 -9.87
CA ILE A 147 -15.93 5.87 -8.76
C ILE A 147 -16.33 4.39 -8.72
N ALA A 148 -15.34 3.50 -8.71
CA ALA A 148 -15.54 2.07 -8.50
C ALA A 148 -14.82 1.62 -7.23
N VAL A 149 -15.53 0.93 -6.33
CA VAL A 149 -14.93 0.29 -5.16
C VAL A 149 -14.25 -1.00 -5.60
N VAL A 150 -12.91 -1.02 -5.55
CA VAL A 150 -12.10 -2.14 -6.03
C VAL A 150 -11.18 -2.70 -4.95
N GLY A 151 -10.84 -1.93 -3.91
CA GLY A 151 -9.80 -2.30 -2.96
C GLY A 151 -8.44 -1.66 -3.30
N ASN A 152 -7.39 -2.08 -2.62
CA ASN A 152 -6.02 -1.79 -3.01
C ASN A 152 -5.31 -3.14 -3.28
N PRO A 153 -4.70 -3.35 -4.47
CA PRO A 153 -3.98 -4.58 -4.80
C PRO A 153 -2.87 -4.99 -3.82
N ARG A 154 -2.35 -4.08 -3.00
CA ARG A 154 -1.42 -4.42 -1.89
C ARG A 154 -2.08 -5.33 -0.85
N ALA A 155 -3.38 -5.17 -0.61
CA ALA A 155 -4.15 -6.05 0.27
C ALA A 155 -4.26 -7.48 -0.30
N ASP A 156 -4.27 -7.65 -1.63
CA ASP A 156 -4.31 -8.99 -2.24
C ASP A 156 -3.07 -9.81 -1.83
N LEU A 157 -1.90 -9.18 -1.81
CA LEU A 157 -0.64 -9.84 -1.47
C LEU A 157 -0.60 -10.36 -0.03
N LEU A 158 -1.46 -9.86 0.85
CA LEU A 158 -1.58 -10.27 2.25
C LEU A 158 -2.57 -11.41 2.46
N ARG A 159 -3.33 -11.78 1.42
CA ARG A 159 -4.31 -12.85 1.52
C ARG A 159 -3.65 -14.23 1.54
N PRO A 160 -4.32 -15.27 2.08
CA PRO A 160 -3.76 -16.61 2.19
C PRO A 160 -3.22 -17.20 0.86
N GLU A 161 -3.82 -16.83 -0.28
CA GLU A 161 -3.39 -17.23 -1.61
C GLU A 161 -1.97 -16.78 -1.95
N PHE A 162 -1.46 -15.74 -1.29
CA PHE A 162 -0.16 -15.13 -1.56
C PHE A 162 0.85 -15.29 -0.41
N ASN A 163 0.52 -16.07 0.63
CA ASN A 163 1.43 -16.36 1.75
C ASN A 163 2.81 -16.89 1.30
N GLY A 164 2.84 -17.65 0.20
CA GLY A 164 4.08 -18.20 -0.37
C GLY A 164 5.10 -17.14 -0.80
N LEU A 165 4.66 -15.89 -1.07
CA LEU A 165 5.56 -14.78 -1.42
C LEU A 165 6.57 -14.49 -0.32
N TYR A 166 6.18 -14.66 0.94
CA TYR A 166 6.97 -14.23 2.10
C TYR A 166 7.55 -15.39 2.89
N GLU A 167 7.27 -16.65 2.52
CA GLU A 167 7.58 -17.82 3.35
C GLU A 167 9.08 -18.00 3.58
N ALA A 168 9.92 -17.76 2.56
CA ALA A 168 11.37 -17.87 2.70
C ALA A 168 11.92 -16.87 3.72
N GLU A 169 11.56 -15.58 3.59
CA GLU A 169 11.97 -14.52 4.50
C GLU A 169 11.39 -14.75 5.91
N ARG A 170 10.11 -15.14 6.02
CA ARG A 170 9.46 -15.48 7.29
C ARG A 170 10.20 -16.60 8.03
N ARG A 171 10.60 -17.66 7.33
CA ARG A 171 11.35 -18.78 7.92
C ARG A 171 12.75 -18.36 8.34
N ALA A 172 13.43 -17.52 7.56
CA ALA A 172 14.74 -17.00 7.92
C ALA A 172 14.66 -16.16 9.22
N ILE A 173 13.70 -15.22 9.29
CA ILE A 173 13.46 -14.39 10.48
C ILE A 173 13.13 -15.27 11.69
N ALA A 174 12.24 -16.25 11.54
CA ALA A 174 11.87 -17.15 12.64
C ALA A 174 13.04 -18.03 13.10
N ALA A 175 13.90 -18.48 12.18
CA ALA A 175 15.09 -19.27 12.51
C ALA A 175 16.14 -18.43 13.26
N GLU A 176 16.33 -17.17 12.86
CA GLU A 176 17.29 -16.25 13.47
C GLU A 176 16.82 -15.76 14.85
N HIS A 177 15.53 -15.48 14.99
CA HIS A 177 15.02 -14.76 16.15
C HIS A 177 14.15 -15.57 17.10
N GLY A 178 13.72 -16.77 16.72
CA GLY A 178 12.80 -17.58 17.48
C GLY A 178 11.42 -16.93 17.58
N ARG A 179 10.75 -17.13 18.72
CA ARG A 179 9.47 -16.49 19.04
C ARG A 179 9.69 -15.06 19.53
N PHE A 180 8.93 -14.10 19.01
CA PHE A 180 9.02 -12.71 19.43
C PHE A 180 7.71 -11.95 19.24
N ILE A 181 7.57 -10.86 19.99
CA ILE A 181 6.55 -9.83 19.79
C ILE A 181 7.16 -8.75 18.89
N LEU A 182 6.43 -8.35 17.85
CA LEU A 182 6.84 -7.25 16.98
C LEU A 182 6.18 -5.96 17.47
N LEU A 183 6.98 -4.91 17.67
CA LEU A 183 6.50 -3.58 18.02
C LEU A 183 6.84 -2.60 16.91
N ASN A 184 5.81 -2.15 16.17
CA ASN A 184 5.96 -1.15 15.12
C ASN A 184 5.55 0.24 15.65
N THR A 185 6.37 1.25 15.41
CA THR A 185 6.12 2.63 15.83
C THR A 185 6.04 3.57 14.63
N ASN A 186 5.54 4.79 14.84
CA ASN A 186 5.32 5.80 13.81
C ASN A 186 5.53 7.23 14.33
N PHE A 187 6.60 7.47 15.10
CA PHE A 187 6.83 8.75 15.80
C PHE A 187 7.66 9.75 14.97
N GLY A 188 7.18 10.04 13.76
CA GLY A 188 7.92 10.80 12.76
C GLY A 188 8.13 12.28 13.10
N SER A 189 7.29 12.87 13.96
CA SER A 189 7.38 14.26 14.38
C SER A 189 8.22 14.47 15.64
N VAL A 190 8.22 13.52 16.57
CA VAL A 190 8.95 13.64 17.85
C VAL A 190 10.27 12.86 17.88
N ASN A 191 10.49 11.93 16.94
CA ASN A 191 11.71 11.15 16.80
C ASN A 191 12.21 11.15 15.34
N SER A 192 12.29 12.32 14.70
CA SER A 192 12.53 12.40 13.24
C SER A 192 14.01 12.29 12.83
N HIS A 193 14.31 11.63 11.71
CA HIS A 193 15.62 11.72 11.06
C HIS A 193 15.91 13.12 10.49
N PHE A 194 14.87 13.94 10.29
CA PHE A 194 15.00 15.32 9.85
C PHE A 194 15.48 16.28 10.94
N GLY A 195 15.53 15.84 12.21
CA GLY A 195 15.91 16.73 13.31
C GLY A 195 15.04 16.58 14.55
N ASP A 196 14.98 17.65 15.34
CA ASP A 196 13.97 17.81 16.39
C ASP A 196 12.60 18.17 15.82
N CYS A 197 11.62 18.41 16.70
CA CYS A 197 10.25 18.74 16.33
C CYS A 197 10.15 20.05 15.53
N LEU A 198 11.01 21.04 15.80
CA LEU A 198 11.01 22.32 15.09
C LEU A 198 11.61 22.17 13.69
N GLU A 199 12.66 21.37 13.55
CA GLU A 199 13.23 21.02 12.25
C GLU A 199 12.23 20.22 11.40
N TYR A 200 11.53 19.25 12.00
CA TYR A 200 10.46 18.51 11.33
C TYR A 200 9.28 19.41 10.92
N PHE A 201 8.90 20.36 11.77
CA PHE A 201 7.93 21.40 11.42
C PHE A 201 8.37 22.18 10.18
N GLY A 202 9.65 22.58 10.10
CA GLY A 202 10.22 23.23 8.93
C GLY A 202 10.06 22.40 7.64
N VAL A 203 10.28 21.08 7.71
CA VAL A 203 10.04 20.16 6.57
C VAL A 203 8.55 20.12 6.21
N CYS A 204 7.66 20.09 7.20
CA CYS A 204 6.21 20.11 6.96
C CYS A 204 5.77 21.41 6.26
N VAL A 205 6.35 22.55 6.62
CA VAL A 205 6.10 23.84 5.94
C VAL A 205 6.60 23.79 4.49
N GLN A 206 7.84 23.33 4.28
CA GLN A 206 8.44 23.25 2.94
C GLN A 206 7.67 22.33 1.99
N THR A 207 7.10 21.25 2.53
CA THR A 207 6.33 20.26 1.75
C THR A 207 4.85 20.64 1.61
N GLY A 208 4.40 21.74 2.23
CA GLY A 208 3.00 22.18 2.24
C GLY A 208 2.09 21.28 3.08
N VAL A 209 2.66 20.50 4.01
CA VAL A 209 1.91 19.74 5.00
C VAL A 209 1.29 20.66 6.05
N VAL A 210 1.96 21.76 6.38
CA VAL A 210 1.51 22.77 7.34
C VAL A 210 1.64 24.16 6.71
N ASP A 211 0.56 24.95 6.73
CA ASP A 211 0.66 26.39 6.47
C ASP A 211 0.99 27.12 7.78
N PRO A 212 2.18 27.72 7.93
CA PRO A 212 2.59 28.38 9.17
C PRO A 212 1.81 29.68 9.43
N THR A 213 1.03 30.17 8.46
CA THR A 213 0.17 31.35 8.59
C THR A 213 -1.26 31.03 8.99
N ASP A 214 -1.67 29.75 8.93
CA ASP A 214 -2.99 29.27 9.37
C ASP A 214 -2.93 28.79 10.83
N PRO A 215 -3.59 29.49 11.78
CA PRO A 215 -3.64 29.07 13.19
C PRO A 215 -4.20 27.66 13.40
N THR A 216 -5.07 27.19 12.51
CA THR A 216 -5.69 25.85 12.58
C THR A 216 -4.67 24.77 12.27
N ASP A 217 -3.83 24.99 11.27
CA ASP A 217 -2.76 24.07 10.90
C ASP A 217 -1.67 24.04 11.98
N MET A 218 -1.34 25.19 12.56
CA MET A 218 -0.44 25.28 13.71
C MET A 218 -0.95 24.51 14.93
N ALA A 219 -2.22 24.69 15.31
CA ALA A 219 -2.85 23.96 16.40
C ALA A 219 -2.92 22.45 16.10
N THR A 220 -3.29 22.09 14.87
CA THR A 220 -3.31 20.71 14.38
C THR A 220 -1.93 20.05 14.53
N PHE A 221 -0.85 20.72 14.11
CA PHE A 221 0.50 20.18 14.23
C PHE A 221 0.92 20.03 15.70
N ALA A 222 0.60 20.99 16.57
CA ALA A 222 0.88 20.87 18.00
C ALA A 222 0.16 19.68 18.65
N GLU A 223 -1.11 19.45 18.31
CA GLU A 223 -1.87 18.27 18.76
C GLU A 223 -1.26 16.96 18.26
N TRP A 224 -0.73 16.94 17.02
CA TRP A 224 -0.04 15.78 16.46
C TRP A 224 1.20 15.44 17.28
N CYS A 225 2.07 16.42 17.54
CA CYS A 225 3.29 16.23 18.32
C CYS A 225 3.00 15.78 19.75
N ASP A 226 1.97 16.34 20.39
CA ASP A 226 1.51 15.93 21.72
C ASP A 226 0.98 14.49 21.73
N TRP A 227 0.21 14.09 20.72
CA TRP A 227 -0.21 12.70 20.56
C TRP A 227 0.98 11.76 20.37
N GLU A 228 1.93 12.04 19.47
CA GLU A 228 3.11 11.18 19.30
C GLU A 228 3.95 11.09 20.57
N THR A 229 4.13 12.21 21.29
CA THR A 229 4.86 12.24 22.56
C THR A 229 4.22 11.30 23.59
N ARG A 230 2.89 11.35 23.73
CA ARG A 230 2.15 10.45 24.65
C ARG A 230 2.27 8.99 24.24
N ASN A 231 2.14 8.67 22.96
CA ASN A 231 2.29 7.29 22.48
C ASN A 231 3.73 6.78 22.69
N PHE A 232 4.75 7.59 22.39
CA PHE A 232 6.14 7.22 22.63
C PHE A 232 6.37 6.90 24.11
N ALA A 233 5.92 7.79 25.01
CA ALA A 233 6.04 7.58 26.45
C ALA A 233 5.31 6.31 26.91
N GLU A 234 4.13 6.03 26.36
CA GLU A 234 3.36 4.84 26.71
C GLU A 234 3.99 3.55 26.16
N VAL A 235 4.61 3.59 24.98
CA VAL A 235 5.40 2.46 24.46
C VAL A 235 6.59 2.17 25.38
N VAL A 236 7.29 3.19 25.87
CA VAL A 236 8.39 3.00 26.84
C VAL A 236 7.87 2.39 28.15
N ARG A 237 6.71 2.85 28.65
CA ARG A 237 6.05 2.27 29.84
C ARG A 237 5.67 0.81 29.62
N PHE A 238 5.07 0.47 28.48
CA PHE A 238 4.79 -0.91 28.11
C PHE A 238 6.04 -1.80 28.20
N LEU A 239 7.18 -1.34 27.66
CA LEU A 239 8.42 -2.10 27.71
C LEU A 239 8.93 -2.29 29.14
N ASP A 240 8.74 -1.30 30.02
CA ASP A 240 9.06 -1.39 31.44
C ASP A 240 8.13 -2.32 32.21
N ASP A 241 6.82 -2.22 31.99
CA ASP A 241 5.81 -3.08 32.60
C ASP A 241 6.00 -4.54 32.17
N LEU A 242 6.32 -4.78 30.89
CA LEU A 242 6.60 -6.11 30.38
C LEU A 242 7.84 -6.71 31.06
N LYS A 243 8.90 -5.92 31.25
CA LYS A 243 10.09 -6.34 31.99
C LYS A 243 9.77 -6.62 33.46
N ALA A 244 8.98 -5.75 34.10
CA ALA A 244 8.57 -5.87 35.50
C ALA A 244 7.68 -7.11 35.75
N SER A 245 6.93 -7.56 34.72
CA SER A 245 6.11 -8.79 34.80
C SER A 245 6.93 -10.07 35.03
N GLY A 246 8.26 -10.02 34.92
CA GLY A 246 9.16 -11.16 35.11
C GLY A 246 9.16 -12.15 33.95
N ARG A 247 8.37 -11.92 32.89
CA ARG A 247 8.31 -12.77 31.70
C ARG A 247 9.45 -12.45 30.74
N ARG A 248 10.01 -13.49 30.12
CA ARG A 248 11.11 -13.38 29.14
C ARG A 248 10.59 -13.41 27.70
N HIS A 249 9.76 -12.44 27.34
CA HIS A 249 9.39 -12.24 25.94
C HIS A 249 10.51 -11.50 25.21
N LYS A 250 10.92 -12.01 24.05
CA LYS A 250 11.73 -11.23 23.11
C LYS A 250 10.82 -10.23 22.42
N VAL A 251 11.22 -8.96 22.43
CA VAL A 251 10.53 -7.89 21.70
C VAL A 251 11.47 -7.35 20.64
N ILE A 252 10.96 -7.24 19.42
CA ILE A 252 11.67 -6.58 18.32
C ILE A 252 10.94 -5.28 18.04
N VAL A 253 11.59 -4.16 18.34
CA VAL A 253 11.12 -2.84 17.92
C VAL A 253 11.58 -2.63 16.49
N ARG A 254 10.61 -2.29 15.64
CA ARG A 254 10.86 -1.91 14.26
C ARG A 254 10.34 -0.48 14.04
N PRO A 255 11.20 0.53 14.23
CA PRO A 255 10.80 1.91 14.08
C PRO A 255 10.42 2.26 12.64
N HIS A 256 9.59 3.28 12.45
CA HIS A 256 9.29 3.80 11.13
C HIS A 256 10.58 4.26 10.40
N PRO A 257 10.64 4.24 9.06
CA PRO A 257 11.81 4.71 8.32
C PRO A 257 12.21 6.17 8.62
N SER A 258 11.24 7.02 8.96
CA SER A 258 11.51 8.40 9.35
C SER A 258 12.05 8.54 10.77
N GLU A 259 12.04 7.48 11.58
CA GLU A 259 12.49 7.54 12.97
C GLU A 259 14.01 7.39 13.12
N LYS A 260 14.60 8.08 14.10
CA LYS A 260 16.01 7.85 14.49
C LYS A 260 16.13 6.52 15.22
N LEU A 261 17.05 5.68 14.77
CA LEU A 261 17.34 4.39 15.41
C LEU A 261 18.04 4.56 16.76
N ASP A 262 18.86 5.61 16.92
CA ASP A 262 19.66 5.82 18.12
C ASP A 262 18.80 6.01 19.37
N VAL A 263 17.69 6.73 19.26
CA VAL A 263 16.71 6.89 20.34
C VAL A 263 16.19 5.54 20.82
N TRP A 264 15.87 4.65 19.88
CA TRP A 264 15.42 3.29 20.21
C TRP A 264 16.54 2.40 20.75
N ASN A 265 17.77 2.55 20.25
CA ASN A 265 18.94 1.84 20.75
C ASN A 265 19.23 2.22 22.21
N GLU A 266 19.08 3.48 22.59
CA GLU A 266 19.20 3.95 23.98
C GLU A 266 18.10 3.35 24.87
N VAL A 267 16.86 3.27 24.38
CA VAL A 267 15.75 2.58 25.06
C VAL A 267 16.07 1.10 25.26
N ALA A 268 16.65 0.44 24.25
CA ALA A 268 17.01 -0.98 24.29
C ALA A 268 18.21 -1.28 25.19
N ALA A 269 19.19 -0.39 25.30
CA ALA A 269 20.38 -0.58 26.14
C ALA A 269 20.04 -0.87 27.61
N ARG A 270 18.88 -0.40 28.10
CA ARG A 270 18.41 -0.58 29.48
C ARG A 270 17.54 -1.84 29.67
N ARG A 271 17.25 -2.59 28.59
CA ARG A 271 16.21 -3.62 28.54
C ARG A 271 16.70 -4.89 27.83
N PRO A 272 17.35 -5.82 28.57
CA PRO A 272 17.72 -7.12 28.02
C PRO A 272 16.50 -7.85 27.45
N GLY A 273 16.60 -8.33 26.20
CA GLY A 273 15.48 -8.95 25.47
C GLY A 273 14.75 -8.04 24.49
N LEU A 274 15.08 -6.73 24.48
CA LEU A 274 14.67 -5.79 23.44
C LEU A 274 15.73 -5.74 22.33
N ALA A 275 15.31 -5.91 21.08
CA ALA A 275 16.15 -5.69 19.90
C ALA A 275 15.52 -4.60 19.03
N VAL A 276 16.35 -3.74 18.43
CA VAL A 276 15.92 -2.72 17.48
C VAL A 276 16.37 -3.15 16.09
N ILE A 277 15.42 -3.48 15.22
CA ILE A 277 15.72 -4.01 13.88
C ILE A 277 14.84 -3.32 12.85
N ARG A 278 15.50 -2.66 11.88
CA ARG A 278 14.85 -2.06 10.71
C ARG A 278 15.49 -2.57 9.43
N SER A 279 15.09 -3.77 9.00
CA SER A 279 15.60 -4.42 7.78
C SER A 279 14.50 -5.09 6.96
N GLY A 280 14.70 -5.11 5.64
CA GLY A 280 13.82 -5.80 4.68
C GLY A 280 12.38 -5.28 4.64
N ASN A 281 11.49 -6.04 4.02
CA ASN A 281 10.04 -5.76 4.01
C ASN A 281 9.44 -5.98 5.42
N HIS A 282 8.39 -5.26 5.81
CA HIS A 282 7.74 -5.44 7.12
C HIS A 282 6.82 -6.66 7.18
N VAL A 283 6.24 -7.08 6.05
CA VAL A 283 5.26 -8.17 6.00
C VAL A 283 5.84 -9.49 6.54
N PRO A 284 7.04 -9.95 6.13
CA PRO A 284 7.64 -11.17 6.68
C PRO A 284 7.85 -11.14 8.20
N TRP A 285 8.21 -9.98 8.78
CA TRP A 285 8.39 -9.83 10.23
C TRP A 285 7.06 -9.96 10.97
N MET A 286 6.02 -9.30 10.46
CA MET A 286 4.66 -9.42 10.99
C MET A 286 4.17 -10.88 10.92
N LEU A 287 4.41 -11.57 9.81
CA LEU A 287 4.03 -12.99 9.63
C LEU A 287 4.84 -13.95 10.52
N ALA A 288 6.07 -13.58 10.91
CA ALA A 288 6.93 -14.38 11.78
C ALA A 288 6.68 -14.14 13.28
N SER A 289 6.08 -13.00 13.64
CA SER A 289 5.79 -12.63 15.03
C SER A 289 4.61 -13.39 15.64
N ASP A 290 4.63 -13.56 16.96
CA ASP A 290 3.51 -14.14 17.72
C ASP A 290 2.37 -13.12 17.91
N LEU A 291 2.72 -11.83 17.97
CA LEU A 291 1.80 -10.71 18.16
C LEU A 291 2.44 -9.43 17.61
N LEU A 292 1.64 -8.64 16.87
CA LEU A 292 1.97 -7.27 16.51
C LEU A 292 1.40 -6.30 17.56
N ILE A 293 2.25 -5.43 18.10
CA ILE A 293 1.85 -4.23 18.83
C ILE A 293 2.17 -3.03 17.94
N HIS A 294 1.21 -2.10 17.81
CA HIS A 294 1.39 -0.89 17.03
C HIS A 294 0.71 0.32 17.69
N THR A 295 0.92 1.52 17.16
CA THR A 295 0.38 2.79 17.69
C THR A 295 -0.53 3.47 16.67
N GLY A 296 -1.48 2.71 16.11
CA GLY A 296 -2.38 3.18 15.04
C GLY A 296 -1.67 3.47 13.70
N CYS A 297 -1.09 2.46 13.05
CA CYS A 297 -0.47 2.61 11.73
C CYS A 297 -1.01 1.58 10.72
N THR A 298 -0.62 1.68 9.45
CA THR A 298 -1.05 0.78 8.36
C THR A 298 -0.78 -0.70 8.66
N THR A 299 0.31 -1.01 9.37
CA THR A 299 0.69 -2.41 9.62
C THR A 299 -0.33 -3.19 10.46
N GLY A 300 -1.15 -2.51 11.28
CA GLY A 300 -2.25 -3.15 12.01
C GLY A 300 -3.38 -3.63 11.07
N MET A 301 -3.67 -2.87 10.02
CA MET A 301 -4.60 -3.29 8.97
C MET A 301 -4.03 -4.45 8.16
N GLU A 302 -2.74 -4.39 7.83
CA GLU A 302 -2.07 -5.46 7.09
C GLU A 302 -2.05 -6.77 7.91
N ALA A 303 -1.81 -6.69 9.21
CA ALA A 303 -1.90 -7.82 10.13
C ALA A 303 -3.32 -8.40 10.20
N PHE A 304 -4.33 -7.53 10.23
CA PHE A 304 -5.73 -7.96 10.21
C PHE A 304 -6.06 -8.78 8.96
N ILE A 305 -5.68 -8.28 7.77
CA ILE A 305 -5.89 -8.96 6.48
C ILE A 305 -5.13 -10.30 6.45
N ALA A 306 -3.89 -10.31 6.94
CA ALA A 306 -3.05 -11.51 7.01
C ALA A 306 -3.47 -12.53 8.10
N GLY A 307 -4.54 -12.26 8.84
CA GLY A 307 -5.03 -13.14 9.90
C GLY A 307 -4.10 -13.22 11.12
N ARG A 308 -3.29 -12.19 11.36
CA ARG A 308 -2.32 -12.15 12.47
C ARG A 308 -2.85 -11.39 13.68
N PRO A 309 -2.58 -11.86 14.91
CA PRO A 309 -2.94 -11.12 16.11
C PRO A 309 -2.25 -9.76 16.13
N ALA A 310 -3.03 -8.71 16.37
CA ALA A 310 -2.54 -7.35 16.52
C ALA A 310 -3.30 -6.62 17.62
N VAL A 311 -2.62 -5.71 18.31
CA VAL A 311 -3.22 -4.78 19.27
C VAL A 311 -2.62 -3.39 19.09
N SER A 312 -3.47 -2.38 19.19
CA SER A 312 -3.04 -1.00 19.15
C SER A 312 -2.92 -0.42 20.55
N LEU A 313 -1.74 0.08 20.90
CA LEU A 313 -1.50 0.84 22.12
C LEU A 313 -1.80 2.32 21.83
N CYS A 314 -2.89 2.81 22.40
CA CYS A 314 -3.46 4.11 22.11
C CYS A 314 -3.85 4.83 23.41
N PRO A 315 -2.92 5.53 24.09
CA PRO A 315 -3.23 6.28 25.30
C PRO A 315 -4.17 7.45 25.01
N GLY A 316 -5.18 7.61 25.87
CA GLY A 316 -6.14 8.71 25.83
C GLY A 316 -7.13 8.66 24.65
N THR A 317 -7.87 9.75 24.46
CA THR A 317 -8.81 9.92 23.35
C THR A 317 -8.38 11.11 22.51
N THR A 318 -8.13 10.89 21.23
CA THR A 318 -7.81 11.94 20.26
C THR A 318 -8.12 11.48 18.85
N ARG A 319 -8.44 12.41 17.96
CA ARG A 319 -8.73 12.13 16.55
C ARG A 319 -7.57 11.43 15.83
N TRP A 320 -6.33 11.65 16.27
CA TRP A 320 -5.14 11.05 15.66
C TRP A 320 -5.14 9.51 15.75
N HIS A 321 -5.77 8.96 16.80
CA HIS A 321 -5.99 7.51 16.90
C HIS A 321 -6.99 7.01 15.86
N ASP A 322 -7.85 7.85 15.30
CA ASP A 322 -8.92 7.43 14.38
C ASP A 322 -8.61 7.71 12.90
N ILE A 323 -7.38 8.16 12.59
CA ILE A 323 -6.94 8.39 11.19
C ILE A 323 -6.86 7.10 10.40
N TYR A 324 -6.33 6.05 11.02
CA TYR A 324 -6.08 4.78 10.37
C TYR A 324 -7.14 3.74 10.72
N VAL A 325 -7.47 2.93 9.72
CA VAL A 325 -8.41 1.80 9.81
C VAL A 325 -8.00 0.82 10.90
N SER A 326 -6.70 0.66 11.17
CA SER A 326 -6.18 -0.29 12.17
C SER A 326 -6.85 -0.13 13.54
N ASN A 327 -7.08 1.10 13.99
CA ASN A 327 -7.75 1.35 15.28
C ASN A 327 -9.27 1.10 15.27
N ARG A 328 -9.86 0.84 14.11
CA ARG A 328 -11.26 0.42 13.95
C ARG A 328 -11.43 -1.09 13.90
N ILE A 329 -10.38 -1.82 13.51
CA ILE A 329 -10.41 -3.27 13.23
C ILE A 329 -9.45 -4.10 14.07
N ASN A 330 -8.63 -3.47 14.91
CA ASN A 330 -7.81 -4.13 15.91
C ASN A 330 -8.31 -3.80 17.32
N PRO A 331 -8.15 -4.71 18.29
CA PRO A 331 -8.28 -4.37 19.70
C PRO A 331 -7.38 -3.19 20.08
N ARG A 332 -7.87 -2.35 21.01
CA ARG A 332 -7.14 -1.20 21.54
C ARG A 332 -6.90 -1.37 23.03
N VAL A 333 -5.75 -0.91 23.49
CA VAL A 333 -5.38 -0.82 24.91
C VAL A 333 -4.87 0.59 25.18
N ALA A 334 -5.18 1.14 26.35
CA ALA A 334 -4.90 2.53 26.69
C ALA A 334 -3.58 2.72 27.46
N SER A 335 -2.99 1.63 27.96
CA SER A 335 -1.79 1.68 28.80
C SER A 335 -0.86 0.49 28.60
N GLY A 336 0.39 0.63 29.05
CA GLY A 336 1.39 -0.42 29.09
C GLY A 336 0.93 -1.64 29.88
N ALA A 337 0.30 -1.45 31.04
CA ALA A 337 -0.27 -2.52 31.84
C ALA A 337 -1.35 -3.32 31.08
N GLU A 338 -2.27 -2.63 30.39
CA GLU A 338 -3.29 -3.30 29.56
C GLU A 338 -2.67 -4.04 28.37
N ALA A 339 -1.61 -3.49 27.77
CA ALA A 339 -0.86 -4.15 26.72
C ALA A 339 -0.16 -5.43 27.22
N VAL A 340 0.41 -5.41 28.43
CA VAL A 340 0.99 -6.61 29.08
C VAL A 340 -0.09 -7.68 29.33
N GLU A 341 -1.28 -7.29 29.79
CA GLU A 341 -2.39 -8.25 29.95
C GLU A 341 -2.86 -8.82 28.60
N PHE A 342 -2.84 -8.00 27.54
CA PHE A 342 -3.12 -8.47 26.18
C PHE A 342 -2.07 -9.49 25.71
N VAL A 343 -0.78 -9.18 25.93
CA VAL A 343 0.33 -10.11 25.67
C VAL A 343 0.09 -11.40 26.44
N ARG A 344 -0.27 -11.35 27.72
CA ARG A 344 -0.53 -12.55 28.53
C ARG A 344 -1.61 -13.44 27.92
N ARG A 345 -2.72 -12.84 27.49
CA ARG A 345 -3.85 -13.57 26.92
C ARG A 345 -3.49 -14.23 25.58
N VAL A 346 -2.88 -13.50 24.65
CA VAL A 346 -2.61 -14.00 23.29
C VAL A 346 -1.30 -14.79 23.22
N VAL A 347 -0.26 -14.21 23.81
CA VAL A 347 1.10 -14.73 24.09
C VAL A 347 1.17 -16.16 24.62
N ASP A 348 0.63 -16.24 25.84
CA ASP A 348 0.91 -17.30 26.79
C ASP A 348 -0.26 -18.26 26.92
N ALA A 349 -1.49 -17.75 26.91
CA ALA A 349 -2.69 -18.57 26.97
C ALA A 349 -3.19 -19.03 25.60
N GLY A 350 -2.67 -18.46 24.50
CA GLY A 350 -3.11 -18.79 23.15
C GLY A 350 -4.57 -18.41 22.85
N ASP A 351 -5.14 -17.50 23.64
CA ASP A 351 -6.54 -17.11 23.55
C ASP A 351 -6.73 -15.99 22.51
N VAL A 352 -6.95 -16.44 21.27
CA VAL A 352 -7.35 -15.64 20.12
C VAL A 352 -8.86 -15.80 19.89
N ASP A 353 -9.66 -15.09 20.70
CA ASP A 353 -11.14 -15.12 20.69
C ASP A 353 -11.74 -15.00 19.25
N PRO A 354 -12.33 -16.09 18.71
CA PRO A 354 -12.93 -16.10 17.38
C PRO A 354 -14.21 -15.26 17.25
N LEU A 355 -14.95 -15.04 18.34
CA LEU A 355 -16.17 -14.22 18.32
C LEU A 355 -15.82 -12.75 18.13
N ARG A 356 -14.75 -12.29 18.79
CA ARG A 356 -14.18 -10.96 18.53
C ARG A 356 -13.70 -10.82 17.09
N ARG A 357 -13.21 -11.89 16.46
CA ARG A 357 -12.79 -11.83 15.05
C ARG A 357 -13.97 -11.54 14.13
N ASN A 358 -15.10 -12.24 14.30
CA ASN A 358 -16.30 -12.01 13.49
C ASN A 358 -16.85 -10.58 13.62
N GLU A 359 -16.83 -10.01 14.83
CA GLU A 359 -17.24 -8.60 15.04
C GLU A 359 -16.31 -7.62 14.32
N LEU A 360 -15.00 -7.89 14.35
CA LEU A 360 -14.02 -7.05 13.66
C LEU A 360 -14.11 -7.20 12.13
N ASP A 361 -14.40 -8.41 11.63
CA ASP A 361 -14.64 -8.64 10.20
C ASP A 361 -15.86 -7.84 9.71
N ALA A 362 -16.98 -7.86 10.46
CA ALA A 362 -18.16 -7.05 10.14
C ALA A 362 -17.87 -5.54 10.16
N ARG A 363 -17.00 -5.08 11.08
CA ARG A 363 -16.53 -3.68 11.07
C ARG A 363 -15.67 -3.38 9.85
N ALA A 364 -14.81 -4.30 9.45
CA ALA A 364 -13.83 -4.12 8.38
C ALA A 364 -14.46 -3.97 6.99
N GLU A 365 -15.64 -4.56 6.73
CA GLU A 365 -16.33 -4.53 5.43
C GLU A 365 -16.48 -3.11 4.84
N ARG A 366 -16.70 -2.11 5.70
CA ARG A 366 -16.82 -0.71 5.27
C ARG A 366 -15.47 -0.06 4.93
N PHE A 367 -14.39 -0.51 5.56
CA PHE A 367 -13.07 0.12 5.50
C PHE A 367 -12.12 -0.56 4.52
N ILE A 368 -12.32 -1.84 4.22
CA ILE A 368 -11.45 -2.65 3.37
C ILE A 368 -12.31 -3.45 2.40
N ALA A 369 -12.11 -3.24 1.10
CA ALA A 369 -12.71 -4.08 0.07
C ALA A 369 -11.76 -5.23 -0.34
N ALA A 370 -12.35 -6.30 -0.89
CA ALA A 370 -11.63 -7.43 -1.51
C ALA A 370 -10.76 -8.27 -0.56
N THR A 371 -11.13 -8.33 0.73
CA THR A 371 -10.53 -9.25 1.71
C THR A 371 -10.80 -10.72 1.39
N ASP A 372 -11.88 -11.01 0.65
CA ASP A 372 -12.23 -12.31 0.14
C ASP A 372 -12.75 -12.25 -1.32
N GLY A 373 -13.05 -13.43 -1.88
CA GLY A 373 -13.60 -13.54 -3.23
C GLY A 373 -12.64 -12.99 -4.31
N PRO A 374 -13.13 -12.28 -5.34
CA PRO A 374 -12.29 -11.68 -6.37
C PRO A 374 -11.28 -10.68 -5.78
N LEU A 375 -10.05 -10.77 -6.25
CA LEU A 375 -8.93 -9.92 -5.84
C LEU A 375 -9.22 -8.44 -6.14
N ALA A 376 -8.64 -7.52 -5.38
CA ALA A 376 -8.69 -6.10 -5.67
C ALA A 376 -8.12 -5.78 -7.06
N ALA A 377 -7.05 -6.46 -7.45
CA ALA A 377 -6.48 -6.37 -8.79
C ALA A 377 -7.46 -6.85 -9.89
N GLU A 378 -8.28 -7.87 -9.63
CA GLU A 378 -9.32 -8.32 -10.56
C GLU A 378 -10.47 -7.32 -10.66
N ARG A 379 -10.95 -6.82 -9.52
CA ARG A 379 -11.98 -5.78 -9.46
C ARG A 379 -11.52 -4.50 -10.14
N MET A 380 -10.24 -4.17 -10.01
CA MET A 380 -9.61 -3.03 -10.68
C MET A 380 -9.64 -3.20 -12.19
N VAL A 381 -9.15 -4.32 -12.74
CA VAL A 381 -9.19 -4.56 -14.19
C VAL A 381 -10.64 -4.62 -14.71
N ASP A 382 -11.57 -5.21 -13.93
CA ASP A 382 -13.01 -5.19 -14.25
C ASP A 382 -13.60 -3.76 -14.29
N ALA A 383 -13.09 -2.84 -13.48
CA ALA A 383 -13.50 -1.44 -13.51
C ALA A 383 -12.87 -0.70 -14.71
N LEU A 384 -11.59 -0.97 -15.02
CA LEU A 384 -10.91 -0.45 -16.19
C LEU A 384 -11.58 -0.90 -17.50
N ASP A 385 -12.13 -2.12 -17.56
CA ASP A 385 -12.92 -2.62 -18.69
C ASP A 385 -14.14 -1.73 -18.99
N ARG A 386 -14.62 -0.91 -18.04
CA ARG A 386 -15.76 0.01 -18.24
C ARG A 386 -15.37 1.25 -19.03
N LEU A 387 -14.10 1.61 -19.05
CA LEU A 387 -13.61 2.72 -19.85
C LEU A 387 -13.70 2.37 -21.35
N ARG A 388 -14.05 3.37 -22.15
CA ARG A 388 -14.12 3.28 -23.62
C ARG A 388 -13.19 4.32 -24.20
N MET A 389 -12.14 3.86 -24.87
CA MET A 389 -11.31 4.77 -25.64
C MET A 389 -12.13 5.36 -26.79
N PRO A 390 -11.99 6.66 -27.11
CA PRO A 390 -12.62 7.25 -28.29
C PRO A 390 -12.22 6.55 -29.58
N GLN A 391 -10.97 6.09 -29.66
CA GLN A 391 -10.43 5.30 -30.75
C GLN A 391 -9.66 4.12 -30.16
N MET A 392 -9.98 2.91 -30.62
CA MET A 392 -9.25 1.70 -30.24
C MET A 392 -8.01 1.55 -31.12
N PRO A 393 -6.93 0.91 -30.62
CA PRO A 393 -5.75 0.67 -31.43
C PRO A 393 -6.04 -0.36 -32.53
N ASP A 394 -5.63 -0.06 -33.76
CA ASP A 394 -5.80 -0.98 -34.91
C ASP A 394 -4.59 -1.91 -35.13
N ARG A 395 -3.57 -1.81 -34.26
CA ARG A 395 -2.31 -2.55 -34.33
C ARG A 395 -1.80 -2.92 -32.92
N PRO A 396 -0.91 -3.93 -32.80
CA PRO A 396 -0.24 -4.23 -31.53
C PRO A 396 0.46 -3.00 -30.95
N TRP A 397 0.58 -2.95 -29.62
CA TRP A 397 1.22 -1.80 -28.99
C TRP A 397 2.69 -1.61 -29.44
N MET A 398 2.99 -0.38 -29.85
CA MET A 398 4.34 0.10 -30.12
C MET A 398 4.46 1.58 -29.74
N PRO A 399 5.62 2.02 -29.22
CA PRO A 399 5.86 3.45 -28.99
C PRO A 399 5.76 4.24 -30.30
N LEU A 400 5.32 5.50 -30.22
CA LEU A 400 5.27 6.42 -31.35
C LEU A 400 6.65 7.03 -31.62
N PRO A 401 6.88 7.61 -32.82
CA PRO A 401 8.14 8.29 -33.13
C PRO A 401 8.52 9.35 -32.07
N GLY A 402 9.80 9.39 -31.70
CA GLY A 402 10.33 10.31 -30.69
C GLY A 402 10.19 9.84 -29.24
N PHE A 403 9.74 8.59 -29.02
CA PHE A 403 9.85 7.94 -27.72
C PHE A 403 11.30 7.83 -27.27
N VAL A 404 11.57 8.12 -25.99
CA VAL A 404 12.90 7.97 -25.39
C VAL A 404 12.91 6.81 -24.42
N GLY A 405 13.99 6.02 -24.44
CA GLY A 405 14.18 4.85 -23.57
C GLY A 405 14.63 5.19 -22.15
N ALA A 406 15.12 6.39 -21.89
CA ALA A 406 15.61 6.81 -20.57
C ALA A 406 15.37 8.31 -20.35
N VAL A 407 15.35 8.71 -19.08
CA VAL A 407 15.30 10.11 -18.63
C VAL A 407 16.25 10.30 -17.47
N THR A 408 16.79 11.50 -17.30
CA THR A 408 17.60 11.81 -16.11
C THR A 408 16.73 11.71 -14.86
N ARG A 409 17.14 10.87 -13.92
CA ARG A 409 16.50 10.69 -12.61
C ARG A 409 17.43 11.16 -11.50
N THR A 410 16.88 11.79 -10.47
CA THR A 410 17.64 12.11 -9.25
C THR A 410 17.94 10.83 -8.46
N ASP A 411 18.93 10.86 -7.58
CA ASP A 411 19.24 9.71 -6.70
C ASP A 411 18.03 9.24 -5.89
N MET A 412 17.18 10.19 -5.46
CA MET A 412 15.92 9.90 -4.78
C MET A 412 14.93 9.15 -5.69
N GLN A 413 14.83 9.52 -6.97
CA GLN A 413 13.95 8.82 -7.92
C GLN A 413 14.48 7.42 -8.25
N VAL A 414 15.80 7.27 -8.40
CA VAL A 414 16.45 5.98 -8.61
C VAL A 414 16.23 5.06 -7.41
N SER A 415 16.37 5.57 -6.18
CA SER A 415 16.18 4.80 -4.95
C SER A 415 14.73 4.40 -4.71
N LYS A 416 13.78 5.26 -5.12
CA LYS A 416 12.34 4.98 -5.06
C LYS A 416 11.93 3.82 -5.97
N PHE A 417 12.46 3.74 -7.20
CA PHE A 417 12.15 2.60 -8.07
C PHE A 417 13.20 2.35 -9.15
N THR A 418 13.78 1.16 -9.14
CA THR A 418 14.57 0.59 -10.25
C THR A 418 14.30 -0.91 -10.29
N ALA A 419 14.16 -1.46 -11.49
CA ALA A 419 13.95 -2.90 -11.68
C ALA A 419 14.62 -3.36 -12.98
N THR A 420 14.96 -4.64 -13.03
CA THR A 420 15.46 -5.34 -14.21
C THR A 420 14.40 -6.29 -14.78
N VAL A 421 14.62 -6.79 -16.00
CA VAL A 421 13.75 -7.84 -16.59
C VAL A 421 13.75 -9.10 -15.71
N ALA A 422 14.87 -9.42 -15.08
CA ALA A 422 14.98 -10.57 -14.18
C ALA A 422 14.11 -10.38 -12.93
N ASP A 423 14.11 -9.19 -12.32
CA ASP A 423 13.26 -8.88 -11.15
C ASP A 423 11.78 -9.05 -11.52
N VAL A 424 11.36 -8.47 -12.65
CA VAL A 424 9.98 -8.57 -13.13
C VAL A 424 9.58 -10.00 -13.43
N THR A 425 10.43 -10.75 -14.14
CA THR A 425 10.16 -12.15 -14.48
C THR A 425 10.06 -13.02 -13.23
N ASN A 426 10.95 -12.81 -12.25
CA ASN A 426 10.93 -13.53 -10.98
C ASN A 426 9.69 -13.22 -10.15
N ASP A 427 9.32 -11.95 -10.00
CA ASP A 427 8.13 -11.56 -9.24
C ASP A 427 6.84 -12.05 -9.90
N LEU A 428 6.79 -12.01 -11.24
CA LEU A 428 5.72 -12.65 -11.98
C LEU A 428 5.70 -14.17 -11.73
N ALA A 429 6.82 -14.88 -11.80
CA ALA A 429 6.83 -16.32 -11.52
C ALA A 429 6.32 -16.63 -10.09
N ARG A 430 6.75 -15.84 -9.09
CA ARG A 430 6.32 -15.97 -7.69
C ARG A 430 4.81 -15.76 -7.52
N LEU A 431 4.24 -14.72 -8.14
CA LEU A 431 2.80 -14.47 -8.13
C LEU A 431 1.99 -15.63 -8.74
N ALA A 432 2.46 -16.19 -9.86
CA ALA A 432 1.80 -17.33 -10.51
C ALA A 432 1.88 -18.60 -9.67
N ALA A 433 3.05 -18.89 -9.10
CA ALA A 433 3.25 -20.04 -8.22
C ALA A 433 2.35 -19.98 -6.98
N CYS A 434 2.21 -18.81 -6.36
CA CYS A 434 1.36 -18.65 -5.17
C CYS A 434 -0.13 -18.78 -5.52
N ALA A 435 -0.59 -18.07 -6.55
CA ALA A 435 -2.00 -18.06 -6.92
C ALA A 435 -2.47 -19.37 -7.58
N GLY A 436 -1.55 -20.24 -8.00
CA GLY A 436 -1.87 -21.49 -8.73
C GLY A 436 -2.60 -21.25 -10.05
N ARG A 437 -2.43 -20.06 -10.63
CA ARG A 437 -3.08 -19.58 -11.86
C ARG A 437 -2.11 -18.66 -12.60
N PHE A 438 -2.60 -18.14 -13.72
CA PHE A 438 -1.90 -17.28 -14.67
C PHE A 438 -1.11 -18.02 -15.74
N ALA A 439 -1.35 -17.63 -16.99
CA ALA A 439 -0.52 -18.05 -18.11
C ALA A 439 0.85 -17.35 -18.07
N ASP A 440 1.81 -17.92 -18.78
CA ASP A 440 3.08 -17.24 -19.06
C ASP A 440 2.81 -15.97 -19.85
N ILE A 441 3.54 -14.91 -19.50
CA ILE A 441 3.48 -13.62 -20.18
C ILE A 441 4.88 -13.23 -20.64
N ALA A 442 4.96 -12.64 -21.83
CA ALA A 442 6.22 -12.09 -22.33
C ALA A 442 6.56 -10.82 -21.55
N VAL A 443 7.83 -10.68 -21.19
CA VAL A 443 8.38 -9.49 -20.54
C VAL A 443 9.44 -8.91 -21.47
N VAL A 444 9.18 -7.72 -22.01
CA VAL A 444 10.13 -7.04 -22.90
C VAL A 444 10.49 -5.68 -22.32
N PRO A 445 11.78 -5.37 -22.12
CA PRO A 445 12.19 -4.02 -21.73
C PRO A 445 11.92 -3.06 -22.88
N VAL A 446 11.29 -1.93 -22.57
CA VAL A 446 11.03 -0.83 -23.53
C VAL A 446 11.74 0.47 -23.15
N GLY A 447 12.38 0.47 -21.98
CA GLY A 447 13.19 1.58 -21.47
C GLY A 447 13.77 1.25 -20.10
N GLU A 448 14.48 2.21 -19.51
CA GLU A 448 15.07 2.11 -18.19
C GLU A 448 14.00 1.90 -17.11
N SER A 449 13.99 0.71 -16.50
CA SER A 449 12.96 0.28 -15.53
C SER A 449 11.53 0.44 -16.07
N LEU A 450 11.32 0.13 -17.35
CA LEU A 450 10.02 0.16 -18.02
C LEU A 450 9.83 -1.07 -18.90
N PHE A 451 8.73 -1.78 -18.69
CA PHE A 451 8.51 -3.11 -19.24
C PHE A 451 7.17 -3.21 -19.95
N HIS A 452 7.17 -3.81 -21.13
CA HIS A 452 5.98 -4.23 -21.83
C HIS A 452 5.67 -5.70 -21.49
N LEU A 453 4.51 -5.93 -20.90
CA LEU A 453 3.94 -7.22 -20.57
C LEU A 453 2.79 -7.53 -21.54
N SER A 454 2.87 -8.68 -22.19
CA SER A 454 1.89 -9.12 -23.19
C SER A 454 1.76 -10.65 -23.23
N ARG A 455 0.68 -11.18 -23.82
CA ARG A 455 0.47 -12.63 -23.93
C ARG A 455 1.49 -13.32 -24.84
N GLN A 456 1.95 -12.63 -25.87
CA GLN A 456 2.94 -13.10 -26.82
C GLN A 456 3.98 -12.02 -27.01
N ALA A 457 5.24 -12.43 -27.14
CA ALA A 457 6.32 -11.49 -27.38
C ALA A 457 6.02 -10.70 -28.67
N PRO A 458 6.10 -9.36 -28.63
CA PRO A 458 5.95 -8.54 -29.83
C PRO A 458 6.99 -8.94 -30.87
N THR A 459 6.56 -9.04 -32.13
CA THR A 459 7.42 -9.43 -33.25
C THR A 459 8.43 -8.35 -33.66
N ALA A 460 8.17 -7.09 -33.26
CA ALA A 460 9.07 -5.96 -33.49
C ALA A 460 10.04 -5.79 -32.31
N LYS A 461 11.34 -5.63 -32.61
CA LYS A 461 12.33 -5.21 -31.61
C LYS A 461 12.08 -3.74 -31.26
N TYR A 462 11.91 -3.44 -29.98
CA TYR A 462 11.93 -2.05 -29.50
C TYR A 462 13.34 -1.48 -29.63
N ALA A 463 13.46 -0.16 -29.79
CA ALA A 463 14.77 0.49 -29.69
C ALA A 463 15.39 0.09 -28.35
N ALA A 464 16.60 -0.49 -28.39
CA ALA A 464 17.31 -0.85 -27.18
C ALA A 464 17.56 0.42 -26.34
N PRO A 465 17.48 0.32 -25.00
CA PRO A 465 17.67 1.45 -24.10
C PRO A 465 19.01 2.17 -24.28
#